data_AF-A0A352XZI6-F1
#
_entry.id   AF-A0A352XZI6-F1
#
_cell.length_a   1.000
_cell.length_b   1.000
_cell.length_c   1.000
_cell.angle_alpha   90.00
_cell.angle_beta   90.00
_cell.angle_gamma   90.00
#
_symmetry.space_group_name_H-M   'P 1'
#
loop_
_entity.id
_entity.type
_entity.pdbx_description
1 polymer ?
#
loop_
_entity_poly.entity_id
_entity_poly.type
_entity_poly.pdbx_seq_one_letter_code
_entity_poly.pdbx_strand_id
1 'polypeptide(L)' 'FRHGELLFAYFEYTGDDYDADMAKMAADPKTREWWTLTEPTQAPLQTRAPGEWWATMRQVFHTD' A
#
# COMPACT_ATOMS: atom_id res chain seq x y z
N PHE A 1 -4.57 -7.55 -6.91
CA PHE A 1 -4.40 -8.30 -8.16
C PHE A 1 -2.94 -8.62 -8.40
N ARG A 2 -2.63 -9.67 -9.18
CA ARG A 2 -1.27 -10.04 -9.57
C ARG A 2 -1.20 -10.19 -11.09
N HIS A 3 -0.17 -9.64 -11.72
CA HIS A 3 0.17 -9.86 -13.13
C HIS A 3 1.68 -10.11 -13.25
N GLY A 4 2.06 -11.34 -13.62
CA GLY A 4 3.48 -11.74 -13.56
C GLY A 4 4.02 -11.63 -12.14
N GLU A 5 5.01 -10.74 -11.94
CA GLU A 5 5.62 -10.43 -10.65
C GLU A 5 5.07 -9.13 -10.02
N LEU A 6 4.20 -8.41 -10.73
CA LEU A 6 3.61 -7.16 -10.24
C LEU A 6 2.37 -7.42 -9.39
N LEU A 7 2.29 -6.70 -8.28
CA LEU A 7 1.13 -6.65 -7.42
C LEU A 7 0.44 -5.29 -7.58
N PHE A 8 -0.88 -5.32 -7.74
CA PHE A 8 -1.71 -4.12 -7.83
C PHE A 8 -2.71 -4.13 -6.68
N ALA A 9 -2.70 -3.09 -5.85
CA ALA A 9 -3.68 -2.89 -4.79
C ALA A 9 -4.73 -1.87 -5.23
N TYR A 10 -5.98 -2.10 -4.83
CA TYR A 10 -7.09 -1.16 -5.00
C TYR A 10 -7.94 -1.23 -3.73
N PHE A 11 -8.32 -0.07 -3.22
CA PHE A 11 -9.30 0.07 -2.15
C PHE A 11 -9.97 1.43 -2.28
N GLU A 12 -11.19 1.52 -1.77
CA GLU A 12 -11.90 2.78 -1.61
C GLU A 12 -11.73 3.22 -0.16
N TYR A 13 -11.06 4.35 0.04
CA TYR A 13 -10.95 4.96 1.35
C TYR A 13 -12.17 5.85 1.61
N THR A 14 -12.87 5.60 2.71
CA THR A 14 -14.09 6.32 3.10
C THR A 14 -13.94 7.14 4.38
N GLY A 15 -12.70 7.30 4.87
CA GLY A 15 -12.41 8.15 6.03
C GLY A 15 -12.07 9.58 5.65
N ASP A 16 -11.71 10.38 6.66
CA ASP A 16 -11.53 11.83 6.54
C ASP A 16 -10.06 12.30 6.68
N ASP A 17 -9.16 11.44 7.15
CA ASP A 17 -7.73 11.75 7.35
C ASP A 17 -6.86 10.54 7.01
N TYR A 18 -6.47 10.47 5.73
CA TYR A 18 -5.73 9.35 5.19
C TYR A 18 -4.38 9.15 5.88
N ASP A 19 -3.63 10.23 6.10
CA ASP A 19 -2.28 10.15 6.67
C ASP A 19 -2.34 9.69 8.14
N ALA A 20 -3.29 10.21 8.93
CA ALA A 20 -3.47 9.77 10.31
C ALA A 20 -3.91 8.30 10.39
N ASP A 21 -4.77 7.85 9.48
CA ASP A 21 -5.24 6.46 9.48
C ASP A 21 -4.17 5.47 9.00
N MET A 22 -3.36 5.84 8.00
CA MET A 22 -2.19 5.05 7.61
C MET A 22 -1.15 5.01 8.74
N ALA A 23 -0.97 6.09 9.50
CA ALA A 23 -0.09 6.11 10.67
C ALA A 23 -0.60 5.20 11.80
N LYS A 24 -1.91 5.15 12.05
CA LYS A 24 -2.51 4.19 13.02
C LYS A 24 -2.25 2.75 12.61
N MET A 25 -2.44 2.41 11.33
CA MET A 25 -2.17 1.08 10.80
C MET A 25 -0.68 0.72 10.94
N ALA A 26 0.22 1.66 10.64
CA ALA A 26 1.67 1.46 10.80
C ALA A 26 2.09 1.28 12.27
N ALA A 27 1.35 1.87 13.21
CA ALA A 27 1.59 1.74 14.65
C ALA A 27 1.00 0.44 15.25
N ASP A 28 0.02 -0.19 14.60
CA ASP A 28 -0.66 -1.38 15.12
C ASP A 28 0.30 -2.59 15.21
N PRO A 29 0.50 -3.19 16.41
CA PRO A 29 1.43 -4.30 16.59
C PRO A 29 1.08 -5.53 15.75
N LYS A 30 -0.21 -5.83 15.52
CA LYS A 30 -0.60 -7.02 14.73
C LYS A 30 -0.34 -6.80 13.24
N THR A 31 -0.57 -5.60 12.74
CA THR A 31 -0.20 -5.21 11.37
C THR A 31 1.31 -5.31 11.15
N ARG A 32 2.11 -4.84 12.11
CA ARG A 32 3.57 -4.96 12.03
C ARG A 32 4.05 -6.40 12.05
N GLU A 33 3.46 -7.26 12.90
CA GLU A 33 3.74 -8.70 12.91
C GLU A 33 3.42 -9.33 11.55
N TRP A 34 2.27 -8.97 10.96
CA TRP A 34 1.87 -9.44 9.64
C TRP A 34 2.84 -8.99 8.53
N TRP A 35 3.35 -7.76 8.59
CA TRP A 35 4.33 -7.27 7.63
C TRP A 35 5.66 -8.03 7.69
N THR A 36 6.09 -8.51 8.87
CA THR A 36 7.30 -9.37 8.95
C THR A 36 7.19 -10.66 8.11
N LEU A 37 5.98 -11.14 7.87
CA LEU A 37 5.71 -12.34 7.07
C LEU A 37 5.49 -12.02 5.59
N THR A 38 4.90 -10.86 5.30
CA THR A 38 4.48 -10.52 3.93
C THR A 38 5.47 -9.67 3.16
N GLU A 39 6.16 -8.73 3.80
CA GLU A 39 7.17 -7.88 3.15
C GLU A 39 8.30 -8.68 2.48
N PRO A 40 8.85 -9.78 3.07
CA PRO A 40 9.89 -10.56 2.42
C PRO A 40 9.44 -11.25 1.11
N THR A 41 8.13 -11.37 0.90
CA THR A 41 7.55 -11.95 -0.33
C THR A 41 7.30 -10.90 -1.42
N GLN A 42 7.62 -9.64 -1.16
CA GLN A 42 7.40 -8.49 -2.04
C GLN A 42 8.73 -7.85 -2.43
N ALA A 43 8.76 -7.27 -3.62
CA ALA A 43 9.90 -6.49 -4.11
C ALA A 43 9.41 -5.07 -4.44
N PRO A 44 9.64 -4.07 -3.57
CA PRO A 44 9.15 -2.73 -3.82
C PRO A 44 9.89 -2.09 -5.01
N LEU A 45 9.14 -1.36 -5.86
CA LEU A 45 9.67 -0.81 -7.10
C LEU A 45 10.87 0.11 -6.84
N GLN A 46 11.88 0.06 -7.72
CA GLN A 46 13.07 0.92 -7.63
C GLN A 46 12.74 2.40 -7.84
N THR A 47 11.63 2.69 -8.54
CA THR A 47 11.17 4.03 -8.89
C THR A 47 10.17 4.62 -7.89
N ARG A 48 9.90 3.94 -6.76
CA ARG A 48 9.00 4.44 -5.72
C ARG A 48 9.56 5.71 -5.07
N ALA A 49 8.69 6.57 -4.54
CA ALA A 49 9.12 7.75 -3.83
C ALA A 49 9.82 7.39 -2.50
N PRO A 50 10.69 8.27 -1.95
CA PRO A 50 11.31 8.04 -0.64
C PRO A 50 10.25 7.78 0.44
N GLY A 51 10.43 6.71 1.21
CA GLY A 51 9.51 6.31 2.28
C GLY A 51 8.35 5.42 1.84
N GLU A 52 8.10 5.25 0.54
CA GLU A 52 7.07 4.32 0.07
C GLU A 52 7.53 2.86 0.20
N TRP A 53 6.57 1.96 0.46
CA TRP A 53 6.73 0.53 0.23
C TRP A 53 5.96 0.12 -1.04
N TRP A 54 4.66 0.45 -1.07
CA TRP A 54 3.82 0.40 -2.27
C TRP A 54 3.93 1.73 -3.01
N ALA A 55 4.28 1.68 -4.31
CA ALA A 55 4.31 2.87 -5.15
C ALA A 55 2.89 3.30 -5.52
N THR A 56 2.54 4.56 -5.23
CA THR A 56 1.19 5.08 -5.48
C THR A 56 0.95 5.28 -6.99
N MET A 57 -0.25 4.92 -7.46
CA MET A 57 -0.68 5.14 -8.84
C MET A 57 -1.62 6.34 -8.96
N ARG A 58 -1.49 7.12 -10.04
CA ARG A 58 -2.43 8.19 -10.37
C ARG A 58 -3.67 7.61 -11.06
N GLN A 59 -4.85 7.83 -10.50
CA GLN A 59 -6.11 7.59 -11.20
C GLN A 59 -6.24 8.61 -12.36
N VAL A 60 -6.39 8.12 -13.58
CA VAL A 60 -6.52 8.96 -14.80
C VAL A 60 -7.91 8.90 -15.44
N PHE A 61 -8.73 7.94 -15.03
CA PHE A 61 -10.08 7.74 -15.51
C PHE A 61 -10.93 7.11 -14.40
N HIS A 62 -12.20 7.50 -14.36
CA HIS A 62 -13.24 6.96 -13.51
C HIS A 62 -14.59 7.11 -14.21
N THR A 63 -15.45 6.10 -14.08
CA THR A 63 -16.88 6.16 -14.37
C THR A 63 -17.58 5.34 -13.31
N ASP A 64 -18.73 5.84 -12.87
CA ASP A 64 -19.61 5.11 -11.96
C ASP A 64 -20.30 3.94 -12.69
#